data_AF-A0A1M2ZKE7-F1
#
_entry.id   AF-A0A1M2ZKE7-F1
#
_cell.length_a   1.000
_cell.length_b   1.000
_cell.length_c   1.000
_cell.angle_alpha   90.00
_cell.angle_beta   90.00
_cell.angle_gamma   90.00
#
_symmetry.space_group_name_H-M   'P 1'
#
loop_
_entity.id
_entity.type
_entity.pdbx_description
1 polymer ?
#
loop_
_entity_poly.entity_id
_entity_poly.type
_entity_poly.pdbx_seq_one_letter_code
_entity_poly.pdbx_strand_id
1 'polypeptide(L)'
;MACAPGGAANFAPDCGLDRMPTARGTVLVLRHPDGGFRRLLASKDGLVAADGAEPAKVTKLDKGMIEVALGTNRYRLPATLGARP
;
A
#
# COMPACT_ATOMS: atom_id res chain seq x y z
N MET A 1 2.47 0.29 -10.74
CA MET A 1 2.98 1.08 -9.59
C MET A 1 4.26 0.43 -9.10
N ALA A 2 5.21 1.21 -8.55
CA ALA A 2 6.45 0.67 -8.03
C ALA A 2 6.25 -0.11 -6.72
N CYS A 3 6.61 -1.39 -6.69
CA CYS A 3 6.47 -2.27 -5.52
C CYS A 3 7.61 -3.29 -5.43
N ALA A 4 7.83 -3.82 -4.23
CA ALA A 4 8.79 -4.85 -3.92
C ALA A 4 8.11 -5.91 -3.02
N PRO A 5 7.41 -6.91 -3.62
CA PRO A 5 6.79 -7.99 -2.87
C PRO A 5 7.86 -8.93 -2.29
N GLY A 6 7.55 -9.57 -1.16
CA GLY A 6 8.39 -10.62 -0.57
C GLY A 6 9.82 -10.21 -0.19
N GLY A 7 10.07 -8.91 0.05
CA GLY A 7 11.41 -8.41 0.35
C GLY A 7 12.30 -8.19 -0.87
N ALA A 8 11.72 -8.12 -2.07
CA ALA A 8 12.47 -7.83 -3.29
C ALA A 8 13.40 -6.61 -3.12
N ALA A 9 14.61 -6.72 -3.68
CA ALA A 9 15.64 -5.69 -3.56
C ALA A 9 15.25 -4.42 -4.33
N ASN A 10 14.55 -4.59 -5.46
CA ASN A 10 14.18 -3.51 -6.37
C ASN A 10 12.67 -3.28 -6.35
N PHE A 11 12.29 -2.00 -6.48
CA PHE A 11 10.91 -1.63 -6.77
C PHE A 11 10.66 -1.73 -8.27
N ALA A 12 9.77 -2.62 -8.68
CA ALA A 12 9.38 -2.76 -10.08
C ALA A 12 7.98 -2.14 -10.29
N PRO A 13 7.72 -1.43 -11.41
CA PRO A 13 6.44 -0.77 -11.69
C PRO A 13 5.26 -1.72 -11.98
N ASP A 14 5.35 -2.98 -11.56
CA ASP A 14 4.60 -4.12 -12.09
C ASP A 14 3.37 -4.45 -11.22
N CYS A 15 3.25 -3.83 -10.04
CA CYS A 15 2.08 -4.05 -9.20
C CYS A 15 0.87 -3.27 -9.69
N GLY A 16 -0.27 -3.96 -9.69
CA GLY A 16 -1.59 -3.36 -9.82
C GLY A 16 -2.03 -2.71 -8.50
N LEU A 17 -2.70 -1.58 -8.59
CA LEU A 17 -3.38 -0.94 -7.47
C LEU A 17 -4.85 -0.75 -7.84
N ASP A 18 -5.73 -1.40 -7.09
CA ASP A 18 -7.16 -1.15 -7.12
C ASP A 18 -7.58 -0.30 -5.93
N ARG A 19 -8.62 0.52 -6.11
CA ARG A 19 -9.16 1.40 -5.07
C ARG A 19 -10.66 1.24 -5.00
N MET A 20 -11.14 0.79 -3.86
CA MET A 20 -12.56 0.57 -3.61
C MET A 20 -13.00 1.45 -2.43
N PRO A 21 -13.72 2.55 -2.69
CA PRO A 21 -14.31 3.36 -1.64
C PRO A 21 -15.33 2.54 -0.82
N THR A 22 -15.29 2.68 0.49
CA THR A 22 -16.23 2.02 1.42
C THR A 22 -16.68 3.00 2.50
N ALA A 23 -17.73 2.65 3.24
CA ALA A 23 -18.22 3.45 4.37
C ALA A 23 -17.17 3.67 5.49
N ARG A 24 -16.14 2.81 5.57
CA ARG A 24 -15.08 2.87 6.60
C ARG A 24 -13.78 3.51 6.11
N GLY A 25 -13.67 3.84 4.83
CA GLY A 25 -12.43 4.29 4.20
C GLY A 25 -12.25 3.73 2.80
N THR A 26 -11.07 3.89 2.20
CA THR A 26 -10.75 3.34 0.88
C THR A 26 -9.99 2.03 1.04
N VAL A 27 -10.55 0.93 0.55
CA VAL A 27 -9.83 -0.34 0.46
C VAL A 27 -8.91 -0.27 -0.75
N LEU A 28 -7.61 -0.47 -0.53
CA LEU A 28 -6.60 -0.58 -1.56
C LEU A 28 -6.26 -2.06 -1.75
N VAL A 29 -6.37 -2.54 -2.99
CA VAL A 29 -5.97 -3.90 -3.36
C VAL A 29 -4.68 -3.83 -4.18
N LEU A 30 -3.59 -4.29 -3.59
CA LEU A 30 -2.29 -4.35 -4.25
C LEU A 30 -2.13 -5.74 -4.87
N ARG A 31 -2.13 -5.82 -6.19
CA ARG A 31 -1.93 -7.06 -6.95
C ARG A 31 -0.47 -7.20 -7.30
N HIS A 32 0.12 -8.32 -6.93
CA HIS A 32 1.49 -8.70 -7.22
C HIS A 32 1.57 -9.41 -8.58
N PRO A 33 2.71 -9.32 -9.28
CA PRO A 33 2.91 -9.98 -10.56
C PRO A 33 2.95 -11.52 -10.45
N ASP A 34 3.22 -12.06 -9.27
CA ASP A 34 3.18 -13.50 -8.97
C ASP A 34 1.74 -14.05 -8.82
N GLY A 35 0.73 -13.19 -8.93
CA GLY A 35 -0.69 -13.54 -8.73
C GLY A 35 -1.18 -13.36 -7.28
N GLY A 36 -0.29 -13.03 -6.35
CA GLY A 36 -0.62 -12.67 -4.99
C GLY A 36 -1.32 -11.31 -4.89
N PHE A 37 -2.00 -11.06 -3.76
CA PHE A 37 -2.52 -9.73 -3.48
C PHE A 37 -2.53 -9.42 -1.99
N ARG A 38 -2.42 -8.13 -1.66
CA ARG A 38 -2.58 -7.60 -0.30
C ARG A 38 -3.68 -6.56 -0.27
N ARG A 39 -4.42 -6.52 0.84
CA ARG A 39 -5.51 -5.57 1.07
C ARG A 39 -5.15 -4.62 2.21
N LEU A 40 -5.25 -3.33 1.93
CA LEU A 40 -5.09 -2.26 2.90
C LEU A 40 -6.41 -1.50 3.03
N LEU A 41 -6.75 -1.04 4.22
CA LEU A 41 -7.76 -0.04 4.45
C LEU A 41 -7.07 1.29 4.72
N ALA A 42 -7.24 2.25 3.81
CA ALA A 42 -6.91 3.64 4.04
C ALA A 42 -8.08 4.30 4.76
N SER A 43 -7.92 4.55 6.06
CA SER A 43 -8.85 5.31 6.90
C SER A 43 -8.33 6.74 7.10
N LYS A 44 -9.13 7.57 7.77
CA LYS A 44 -8.72 8.92 8.22
C LYS A 44 -7.53 8.89 9.17
N ASP A 45 -7.39 7.80 9.93
CA ASP A 45 -6.34 7.65 10.94
C ASP A 45 -5.05 7.01 10.38
N GLY A 46 -5.04 6.62 9.10
CA GLY A 46 -3.89 6.04 8.41
C GLY A 46 -4.22 4.80 7.58
N LEU A 47 -3.16 4.09 7.17
CA LEU A 47 -3.25 2.84 6.41
C LEU A 47 -3.11 1.65 7.37
N VAL A 48 -4.05 0.72 7.31
CA VAL A 48 -4.07 -0.50 8.12
C VAL A 48 -4.24 -1.71 7.20
N ALA A 49 -3.61 -2.84 7.50
CA ALA A 49 -3.90 -4.05 6.74
C ALA A 49 -5.34 -4.51 7.00
N ALA A 50 -6.09 -4.73 5.92
CA ALA A 50 -7.50 -5.11 6.02
C ALA A 50 -7.69 -6.54 6.52
N ASP A 51 -6.64 -7.37 6.48
CA ASP A 51 -6.60 -8.71 7.04
C ASP A 51 -6.24 -8.73 8.53
N GLY A 52 -5.88 -7.58 9.12
CA GLY A 52 -5.55 -7.44 10.54
C GLY A 52 -4.30 -8.19 11.00
N ALA A 53 -3.57 -8.84 10.09
CA ALA A 53 -2.50 -9.76 10.44
C ALA A 53 -1.16 -9.04 10.70
N GLU A 54 -0.89 -7.95 9.97
CA GLU A 54 0.34 -7.17 10.12
C GLU A 54 0.05 -5.66 10.01
N PRO A 55 0.55 -4.81 10.94
CA PRO A 55 0.37 -3.37 10.83
C PRO A 55 1.14 -2.82 9.63
N ALA A 56 0.48 -1.99 8.82
CA ALA A 56 1.13 -1.31 7.71
C ALA A 56 1.97 -0.14 8.24
N LYS A 57 3.28 -0.14 7.97
CA LYS A 57 4.18 0.95 8.34
C LYS A 57 4.27 1.94 7.18
N VAL A 58 3.79 3.15 7.41
CA VAL A 58 3.85 4.23 6.41
C VAL A 58 5.06 5.11 6.70
N THR A 59 5.88 5.34 5.67
CA THR A 59 7.02 6.26 5.72
C THR A 59 6.83 7.29 4.62
N LYS A 60 6.84 8.58 4.98
CA LYS A 60 6.78 9.65 3.98
C LYS A 60 8.10 9.69 3.22
N LEU A 61 8.00 9.72 1.89
CA LEU A 61 9.12 9.92 0.99
C LEU A 61 9.05 11.34 0.41
N ASP A 62 10.14 11.76 -0.21
CA ASP A 62 10.18 13.03 -0.94
C ASP A 62 9.22 13.03 -2.15
N LYS A 63 8.95 14.23 -2.68
CA LYS A 63 8.10 14.44 -3.87
C LYS A 63 6.64 13.98 -3.71
N GLY A 64 6.11 13.97 -2.50
CA GLY A 64 4.70 13.63 -2.25
C GLY A 64 4.40 12.14 -2.42
N MET A 65 5.39 11.28 -2.17
CA MET A 65 5.24 9.83 -2.16
C MET A 65 5.26 9.31 -0.72
N ILE A 66 4.70 8.13 -0.50
CA ILE A 66 4.80 7.36 0.73
C ILE A 66 5.27 5.95 0.39
N GLU A 67 6.15 5.42 1.21
CA GLU A 67 6.45 4.00 1.24
C GLU A 67 5.54 3.34 2.27
N VAL A 68 4.90 2.25 1.89
CA VAL A 68 4.08 1.45 2.79
C VAL A 68 4.72 0.07 2.87
N ALA A 69 5.14 -0.33 4.08
CA ALA A 69 5.65 -1.66 4.35
C ALA A 69 4.57 -2.51 5.03
N LEU A 70 4.33 -3.70 4.50
CA LEU A 70 3.44 -4.73 5.06
C LEU A 70 4.24 -6.03 5.20
N GLY A 71 4.70 -6.31 6.42
CA GLY A 71 5.65 -7.38 6.66
C GLY A 71 6.92 -7.19 5.83
N THR A 72 7.21 -8.14 4.95
CA THR A 72 8.34 -8.07 4.01
C THR A 72 8.04 -7.32 2.71
N ASN A 73 6.78 -6.97 2.45
CA ASN A 73 6.39 -6.29 1.22
C ASN A 73 6.53 -4.77 1.36
N ARG A 74 7.05 -4.10 0.33
CA ARG A 74 7.14 -2.64 0.29
C ARG A 74 6.45 -2.08 -0.95
N TYR A 75 5.74 -0.98 -0.80
CA TYR A 75 4.98 -0.35 -1.89
C TYR A 75 5.22 1.15 -1.89
N ARG A 76 5.37 1.75 -3.08
CA ARG A 76 5.45 3.21 -3.22
C ARG A 76 4.17 3.75 -3.82
N LEU A 77 3.49 4.55 -3.02
CA LEU A 77 2.18 5.12 -3.31
C LEU A 77 2.27 6.65 -3.26
N PRO A 78 1.46 7.38 -4.04
CA PRO A 78 1.27 8.81 -3.82
C PRO A 78 0.75 9.08 -2.41
N ALA A 79 1.26 10.12 -1.75
CA ALA A 79 0.84 10.52 -0.39
C ALA A 79 -0.67 10.82 -0.30
N THR A 80 -1.29 11.20 -1.42
CA THR A 80 -2.74 11.41 -1.56
C THR A 80 -3.58 10.18 -1.24
N LEU A 81 -2.97 8.99 -1.16
CA LEU A 81 -3.64 7.75 -0.78
C LEU A 81 -3.60 7.43 0.71
N GLY A 82 -2.56 7.87 1.42
CA GLY A 82 -2.34 7.54 2.83
C GLY A 82 -2.68 8.67 3.80
N ALA A 83 -2.85 9.88 3.29
CA ALA A 83 -3.30 11.03 4.06
C ALA A 83 -4.11 11.93 3.14
N ARG A 84 -5.16 12.55 3.70
CA ARG A 84 -5.81 13.68 3.03
C ARG A 84 -4.82 14.88 2.99
N PRO A 85 -4.83 15.72 1.95
CA PRO A 85 -4.11 17.01 1.91
C PRO A 85 -4.38 17.89 3.13
#